data_AF-A0A517PQN4-F1
#
_entry.id   AF-A0A517PQN4-F1
#
_cell.length_a   1.000
_cell.length_b   1.000
_cell.length_c   1.000
_cell.angle_alpha   90.00
_cell.angle_beta   90.00
_cell.angle_gamma   90.00
#
_symmetry.space_group_name_H-M   'P 1'
#
loop_
_entity.id
_entity.type
_entity.pdbx_description
1 polymer ?
#
loop_
_entity_poly.entity_id
_entity_poly.type
_entity_poly.pdbx_seq_one_letter_code
_entity_poly.pdbx_strand_id
1 'polypeptide(L)'
;MSFSHFLSATILLWAVFAGPVDRLFALQENSPTKEYLGFPENIKKQQTVAWQDTQVPLLRSGAESPEMITGKRAVYKLKHGSRKRTIPVVIFSDPQSGLTWAGPEQNTYLVLQEGILGFRLIGDRIDWCESLLQRDPNAVSPELTSRFEQDISGFTLLQSALPLSNVLKQENTTLLGAHIKNPWMFTNGAFSSQGATPILKKLQWDAGLLKLDLTDRTKKFAATVWIDPQTRKVKKTEEKPWSFFGDSNPKVKQ
;
A
#
# COMPACT_ATOMS: atom_id res chain seq x y z
N MET A 1 2.57 1.42 -69.00
CA MET A 1 3.86 1.20 -68.29
C MET A 1 3.87 2.08 -67.05
N SER A 2 4.38 1.53 -65.94
CA SER A 2 4.59 2.16 -64.62
C SER A 2 3.35 2.41 -63.75
N PHE A 3 3.37 2.17 -62.45
CA PHE A 3 3.74 1.00 -61.64
C PHE A 3 3.06 1.27 -60.28
N SER A 4 2.34 0.27 -59.77
CA SER A 4 1.73 0.31 -58.43
C SER A 4 2.83 0.21 -57.39
N HIS A 5 3.00 1.23 -56.53
CA HIS A 5 3.74 1.12 -55.27
C HIS A 5 3.23 2.18 -54.27
N PHE A 6 2.16 1.87 -53.56
CA PHE A 6 1.92 2.42 -52.21
C PHE A 6 1.14 1.38 -51.39
N LEU A 7 1.76 0.20 -51.26
CA LEU A 7 1.43 -0.80 -50.25
C LEU A 7 2.74 -1.08 -49.54
N SER A 8 2.95 -0.46 -48.36
CA SER A 8 3.93 -0.82 -47.31
C SER A 8 4.22 0.39 -46.42
N ALA A 9 3.37 0.68 -45.42
CA ALA A 9 3.77 1.47 -44.24
C ALA A 9 2.69 1.47 -43.15
N THR A 10 2.19 0.29 -42.73
CA THR A 10 1.33 0.23 -41.53
C THR A 10 1.44 -1.11 -40.79
N ILE A 11 2.67 -1.59 -40.56
CA ILE A 11 2.94 -2.65 -39.59
C ILE A 11 4.22 -2.29 -38.85
N LEU A 12 4.15 -1.38 -37.88
CA LEU A 12 5.13 -1.25 -36.79
C LEU A 12 4.64 -0.22 -35.75
N LEU A 13 3.57 -0.56 -35.05
CA LEU A 13 3.21 0.11 -33.80
C LEU A 13 2.44 -0.85 -32.88
N TRP A 14 3.00 -2.04 -32.68
CA TRP A 14 2.58 -3.02 -31.67
C TRP A 14 3.82 -3.55 -30.96
N ALA A 15 4.48 -2.69 -30.19
CA ALA A 15 5.58 -3.08 -29.30
C ALA A 15 5.83 -2.08 -28.16
N VAL A 16 4.81 -1.39 -27.64
CA VAL A 16 4.94 -0.58 -26.42
C VAL A 16 3.63 -0.60 -25.61
N PHE A 17 3.15 -1.79 -25.25
CA PHE A 17 2.20 -1.98 -24.15
C PHE A 17 2.43 -3.36 -23.50
N ALA A 18 3.69 -3.61 -23.11
CA ALA A 18 3.94 -4.51 -21.99
C ALA A 18 3.82 -3.65 -20.73
N GLY A 19 2.69 -3.79 -20.03
CA GLY A 19 2.45 -3.17 -18.74
C GLY A 19 3.43 -3.68 -17.67
N PRO A 20 3.40 -3.11 -16.45
CA PRO A 20 4.49 -3.23 -15.46
C PRO A 20 4.61 -4.61 -14.76
N VAL A 21 3.97 -5.67 -15.26
CA VAL A 21 3.87 -6.97 -14.57
C VAL A 21 5.13 -7.82 -14.73
N ASP A 22 5.92 -7.63 -15.78
CA ASP A 22 7.17 -8.40 -15.98
C ASP A 22 8.29 -8.01 -15.00
N ARG A 23 8.18 -6.88 -14.31
CA ARG A 23 9.23 -6.45 -13.34
C ARG A 23 9.27 -7.27 -12.07
N LEU A 24 8.18 -7.96 -11.69
CA LEU A 24 8.21 -8.84 -10.52
C LEU A 24 8.79 -10.23 -10.83
N PHE A 25 8.79 -10.64 -12.10
CA PHE A 25 9.31 -11.95 -12.53
C PHE A 25 10.71 -11.88 -13.18
N ALA A 26 11.12 -10.73 -13.72
CA ALA A 26 12.44 -10.56 -14.38
C ALA A 26 13.63 -10.36 -13.41
N LEU A 27 13.44 -10.46 -12.09
CA LEU A 27 14.53 -10.40 -11.10
C LEU A 27 15.17 -11.76 -10.80
N GLN A 28 14.84 -12.78 -11.58
CA GLN A 28 15.43 -14.11 -11.47
C GLN A 28 16.28 -14.44 -12.70
N GLU A 29 17.37 -13.69 -12.93
CA GLU A 29 18.60 -14.22 -13.54
C GLU A 29 19.72 -13.16 -13.55
N ASN A 30 20.90 -13.56 -13.10
CA ASN A 30 22.22 -12.95 -13.31
C ASN A 30 22.65 -11.74 -12.46
N SER A 31 23.10 -12.01 -11.22
CA SER A 31 24.36 -11.45 -10.68
C SER A 31 24.81 -12.19 -9.40
N PRO A 32 26.09 -12.59 -9.27
CA PRO A 32 26.61 -13.17 -8.04
C PRO A 32 27.16 -12.08 -7.13
N THR A 33 26.31 -11.47 -6.31
CA THR A 33 26.73 -10.61 -5.19
C THR A 33 26.34 -11.25 -3.86
N LYS A 34 27.37 -11.70 -3.15
CA LYS A 34 27.35 -12.23 -1.79
C LYS A 34 26.79 -11.19 -0.82
N GLU A 35 25.51 -11.32 -0.45
CA GLU A 35 24.98 -11.32 0.94
C GLU A 35 23.45 -11.53 0.90
N TYR A 36 23.00 -12.63 0.29
CA TYR A 36 21.60 -13.04 0.38
C TYR A 36 21.42 -13.78 1.72
N LEU A 37 20.82 -13.12 2.72
CA LEU A 37 20.34 -13.79 3.93
C LEU A 37 19.35 -14.88 3.50
N GLY A 38 19.79 -16.14 3.54
CA GLY A 38 19.08 -17.27 2.96
C GLY A 38 17.65 -17.40 3.46
N PHE A 39 16.68 -17.18 2.58
CA PHE A 39 15.30 -17.62 2.78
C PHE A 39 14.66 -18.05 1.45
N PRO A 40 14.82 -19.33 1.05
CA PRO A 40 13.90 -19.95 0.12
C PRO A 40 13.04 -21.02 0.85
N GLU A 41 11.75 -21.02 0.52
CA GLU A 41 10.81 -22.17 0.52
C GLU A 41 10.32 -22.78 1.84
N ASN A 42 11.03 -22.66 2.96
CA ASN A 42 10.63 -23.37 4.20
C ASN A 42 9.61 -22.63 5.09
N ILE A 43 8.96 -21.56 4.60
CA ILE A 43 7.97 -20.81 5.39
C ILE A 43 6.64 -21.54 5.38
N LYS A 44 6.30 -22.20 6.49
CA LYS A 44 5.01 -22.88 6.65
C LYS A 44 3.90 -21.83 6.84
N LYS A 45 2.96 -21.77 5.89
CA LYS A 45 1.70 -21.01 5.97
C LYS A 45 0.66 -21.87 6.68
N GLN A 46 0.20 -21.45 7.86
CA GLN A 46 -0.86 -22.14 8.59
C GLN A 46 -2.01 -21.17 8.87
N GLN A 47 -3.22 -21.46 8.38
CA GLN A 47 -4.41 -20.72 8.75
C GLN A 47 -4.75 -21.00 10.22
N THR A 48 -4.91 -19.93 11.01
CA THR A 48 -5.27 -19.99 12.44
C THR A 48 -6.68 -19.48 12.72
N VAL A 49 -7.23 -18.67 11.82
CA VAL A 49 -8.64 -18.26 11.82
C VAL A 49 -9.14 -18.46 10.40
N ALA A 50 -10.22 -19.24 10.26
CA ALA A 50 -10.87 -19.52 8.99
C ALA A 50 -11.43 -18.24 8.36
N TRP A 51 -11.74 -18.30 7.06
CA TRP A 51 -12.36 -17.20 6.35
C TRP A 51 -13.70 -16.82 6.96
N GLN A 52 -13.83 -15.57 7.38
CA GLN A 52 -15.05 -14.98 7.91
C GLN A 52 -15.39 -13.70 7.17
N ASP A 53 -16.68 -13.33 7.14
CA ASP A 53 -17.10 -12.05 6.57
C ASP A 53 -16.47 -10.88 7.32
N THR A 54 -16.13 -9.84 6.56
CA THR A 54 -15.58 -8.60 7.08
C THR A 54 -16.05 -7.42 6.24
N GLN A 55 -15.85 -6.22 6.77
CA GLN A 55 -16.11 -4.97 6.08
C GLN A 55 -14.78 -4.25 5.89
N VAL A 56 -14.50 -3.81 4.66
CA VAL A 56 -13.24 -3.17 4.30
C VAL A 56 -13.49 -1.81 3.65
N PRO A 57 -12.70 -0.78 4.00
CA PRO A 57 -12.84 0.54 3.39
C PRO A 57 -12.15 0.57 2.02
N LEU A 58 -12.92 0.81 0.96
CA LEU A 58 -12.46 0.94 -0.41
C LEU A 58 -12.71 2.37 -0.92
N LEU A 59 -11.65 3.05 -1.35
CA LEU A 59 -11.74 4.38 -1.96
C LEU A 59 -11.63 4.26 -3.48
N ARG A 60 -12.73 4.54 -4.19
CA ARG A 60 -12.74 4.58 -5.66
C ARG A 60 -12.30 5.93 -6.19
N SER A 61 -11.69 5.94 -7.38
CA SER A 61 -11.25 7.17 -8.03
C SER A 61 -12.39 8.20 -8.10
N GLY A 62 -12.10 9.44 -7.72
CA GLY A 62 -13.08 10.55 -7.69
C GLY A 62 -14.06 10.54 -6.51
N ALA A 63 -14.07 9.51 -5.67
CA ALA A 63 -14.93 9.49 -4.48
C ALA A 63 -14.43 10.43 -3.38
N GLU A 64 -15.36 11.08 -2.66
CA GLU A 64 -15.06 11.98 -1.54
C GLU A 64 -14.68 11.26 -0.25
N SER A 65 -15.01 9.97 -0.12
CA SER A 65 -14.69 9.15 1.04
C SER A 65 -14.69 7.66 0.70
N PRO A 66 -13.99 6.80 1.48
CA PRO A 66 -14.04 5.36 1.29
C PRO A 66 -15.44 4.81 1.59
N GLU A 67 -15.87 3.82 0.81
CA GLU A 67 -17.07 3.04 1.06
C GLU A 67 -16.70 1.73 1.76
N MET A 68 -17.53 1.29 2.71
CA MET A 68 -17.38 -0.04 3.30
C MET A 68 -17.97 -1.09 2.37
N ILE A 69 -17.14 -2.02 1.92
CA ILE A 69 -17.59 -3.16 1.11
C ILE A 69 -17.36 -4.48 1.84
N THR A 70 -18.12 -5.49 1.44
CA THR A 70 -17.98 -6.85 1.99
C THR A 70 -16.72 -7.52 1.44
N GLY A 71 -15.96 -8.14 2.34
CA GLY A 71 -14.85 -9.02 2.01
C GLY A 71 -14.80 -10.24 2.91
N LYS A 72 -13.77 -11.05 2.72
CA LYS A 72 -13.42 -12.16 3.62
C LYS A 72 -12.11 -11.84 4.33
N ARG A 73 -12.01 -12.25 5.59
CA ARG A 73 -10.81 -12.12 6.41
C ARG A 73 -10.41 -13.47 6.99
N ALA A 74 -9.13 -13.76 6.98
CA ALA A 74 -8.53 -14.89 7.68
C ALA A 74 -7.27 -14.43 8.42
N VAL A 75 -6.74 -15.29 9.29
CA VAL A 75 -5.47 -15.01 9.97
C VAL A 75 -4.54 -16.19 9.76
N TYR A 76 -3.34 -15.90 9.28
CA TYR A 76 -2.30 -16.89 9.04
C TYR A 76 -1.15 -16.71 10.01
N LYS A 77 -0.61 -17.84 10.46
CA LYS A 77 0.65 -17.93 11.18
C LYS A 77 1.70 -18.49 10.24
N LEU A 78 2.68 -17.66 9.91
CA LEU A 78 3.87 -18.03 9.18
C LEU A 78 4.95 -18.51 10.14
N LYS A 79 5.55 -19.67 9.87
CA LYS A 79 6.61 -20.25 10.71
C LYS A 79 7.85 -20.55 9.88
N HIS A 80 9.01 -20.14 10.37
CA HIS A 80 10.32 -20.51 9.82
C HIS A 80 11.32 -20.75 10.96
N GLY A 81 11.63 -22.02 11.23
CA GLY A 81 12.36 -22.41 12.44
C GLY A 81 11.63 -21.96 13.71
N SER A 82 12.33 -21.24 14.60
CA SER A 82 11.76 -20.67 15.83
C SER A 82 10.96 -19.39 15.59
N ARG A 83 11.14 -18.72 14.43
CA ARG A 83 10.47 -17.45 14.11
C ARG A 83 9.03 -17.69 13.69
N LYS A 84 8.13 -16.88 14.24
CA LYS A 84 6.69 -16.95 13.99
C LYS A 84 6.17 -15.55 13.71
N ARG A 85 5.32 -15.40 12.70
CA ARG A 85 4.64 -14.15 12.39
C ARG A 85 3.17 -14.42 12.15
N THR A 86 2.31 -13.58 12.70
CA THR A 86 0.88 -13.61 12.41
C THR A 86 0.57 -12.50 11.41
N ILE A 87 -0.13 -12.85 10.33
CA ILE A 87 -0.53 -11.94 9.27
C ILE A 87 -2.03 -12.13 9.05
N PRO A 88 -2.86 -11.12 9.40
CA PRO A 88 -4.23 -11.09 8.93
C PRO A 88 -4.25 -10.85 7.42
N VAL A 89 -5.12 -11.54 6.73
CA VAL A 89 -5.30 -11.46 5.28
C VAL A 89 -6.74 -11.09 5.02
N VAL A 90 -6.94 -10.22 4.04
CA VAL A 90 -8.25 -9.86 3.53
C VAL A 90 -8.31 -10.23 2.05
N ILE A 91 -9.51 -10.56 1.57
CA ILE A 91 -9.80 -10.81 0.15
C ILE A 91 -11.16 -10.23 -0.18
N PHE A 92 -11.28 -9.55 -1.31
CA PHE A 92 -12.56 -9.08 -1.83
C PHE A 92 -12.52 -8.84 -3.34
N SER A 93 -13.70 -8.66 -3.92
CA SER A 93 -13.88 -8.13 -5.27
C SER A 93 -14.69 -6.85 -5.18
N ASP A 94 -14.23 -5.78 -5.83
CA ASP A 94 -14.99 -4.55 -5.95
C ASP A 94 -16.22 -4.79 -6.85
N PRO A 95 -17.45 -4.68 -6.33
CA PRO A 95 -18.65 -4.96 -7.10
C PRO A 95 -18.87 -4.03 -8.30
N GLN A 96 -18.23 -2.86 -8.33
CA GLN A 96 -18.39 -1.89 -9.42
C GLN A 96 -17.41 -2.13 -10.57
N SER A 97 -16.13 -2.35 -10.26
CA SER A 97 -15.07 -2.50 -11.27
C SER A 97 -14.74 -3.96 -11.60
N GLY A 98 -15.19 -4.92 -10.78
CA GLY A 98 -14.79 -6.32 -10.84
C GLY A 98 -13.32 -6.54 -10.47
N LEU A 99 -12.62 -5.52 -9.97
CA LEU A 99 -11.23 -5.64 -9.54
C LEU A 99 -11.15 -6.41 -8.23
N THR A 100 -10.21 -7.34 -8.16
CA THR A 100 -10.00 -8.20 -7.00
C THR A 100 -8.79 -7.74 -6.21
N TRP A 101 -8.87 -7.87 -4.89
CA TRP A 101 -7.72 -7.67 -4.01
C TRP A 101 -7.59 -8.85 -3.05
N ALA A 102 -6.35 -9.32 -2.88
CA ALA A 102 -6.01 -10.32 -1.88
C ALA A 102 -4.62 -10.04 -1.30
N GLY A 103 -4.49 -10.01 0.02
CA GLY A 103 -3.20 -9.72 0.64
C GLY A 103 -3.27 -9.46 2.14
N PRO A 104 -2.16 -9.02 2.75
CA PRO A 104 -2.13 -8.63 4.15
C PRO A 104 -3.13 -7.50 4.43
N GLU A 105 -3.89 -7.58 5.52
CA GLU A 105 -4.88 -6.55 5.90
C GLU A 105 -4.26 -5.14 5.97
N GLN A 106 -4.94 -4.18 5.36
CA GLN A 106 -4.52 -2.79 5.20
C GLN A 106 -5.45 -1.83 5.96
N ASN A 107 -5.06 -0.56 6.10
CA ASN A 107 -5.95 0.48 6.65
C ASN A 107 -7.05 0.88 5.65
N THR A 108 -6.75 0.90 4.35
CA THR A 108 -7.69 1.19 3.26
C THR A 108 -7.16 0.58 1.96
N TYR A 109 -8.05 0.46 0.97
CA TYR A 109 -7.76 0.01 -0.38
C TYR A 109 -8.15 1.10 -1.39
N LEU A 110 -7.34 1.31 -2.42
CA LEU A 110 -7.54 2.32 -3.45
C LEU A 110 -7.81 1.64 -4.78
N VAL A 111 -8.89 2.01 -5.46
CA VAL A 111 -9.11 1.57 -6.84
C VAL A 111 -8.34 2.49 -7.77
N LEU A 112 -7.36 1.90 -8.47
CA LEU A 112 -6.58 2.53 -9.53
C LEU A 112 -6.92 1.87 -10.88
N GLN A 113 -6.41 2.42 -11.97
CA GLN A 113 -6.66 1.88 -13.30
C GLN A 113 -6.06 0.47 -13.47
N GLU A 114 -4.90 0.24 -12.87
CA GLU A 114 -4.11 -0.98 -12.98
C GLU A 114 -4.57 -2.08 -12.02
N GLY A 115 -5.36 -1.73 -11.00
CA GLY A 115 -5.82 -2.66 -9.97
C GLY A 115 -6.14 -1.98 -8.65
N ILE A 116 -6.17 -2.77 -7.58
CA ILE A 116 -6.42 -2.26 -6.23
C ILE A 116 -5.10 -2.19 -5.47
N LEU A 117 -4.80 -1.01 -4.92
CA LEU A 117 -3.62 -0.76 -4.11
C LEU A 117 -3.98 -0.68 -2.62
N GLY A 118 -3.36 -1.53 -1.82
CA GLY A 118 -3.44 -1.54 -0.37
C GLY A 118 -2.63 -0.40 0.26
N PHE A 119 -3.21 0.24 1.27
CA PHE A 119 -2.65 1.37 2.01
C PHE A 119 -2.53 1.03 3.49
N ARG A 120 -1.32 1.00 4.05
CA ARG A 120 -1.09 0.83 5.49
C ARG A 120 -0.27 1.98 6.07
N LEU A 121 -0.90 2.75 6.94
CA LEU A 121 -0.25 3.80 7.73
C LEU A 121 0.41 3.18 8.97
N ILE A 122 1.72 3.33 9.11
CA ILE A 122 2.49 2.80 10.24
C ILE A 122 3.61 3.76 10.63
N GLY A 123 3.60 4.23 11.89
CA GLY A 123 4.55 5.23 12.36
C GLY A 123 4.55 6.46 11.46
N ASP A 124 5.73 6.77 10.91
CA ASP A 124 6.02 7.91 10.06
C ASP A 124 5.96 7.60 8.56
N ARG A 125 5.34 6.49 8.16
CA ARG A 125 5.30 6.07 6.76
C ARG A 125 4.00 5.39 6.35
N ILE A 126 3.83 5.25 5.05
CA ILE A 126 2.81 4.43 4.42
C ILE A 126 3.50 3.28 3.70
N ASP A 127 3.11 2.05 4.04
CA ASP A 127 3.50 0.85 3.32
C ASP A 127 2.39 0.55 2.28
N TRP A 128 2.78 0.43 1.02
CA TRP A 128 1.91 0.13 -0.12
C TRP A 128 1.97 -1.35 -0.45
N CYS A 129 0.83 -1.95 -0.80
CA CYS A 129 0.76 -3.36 -1.15
C CYS A 129 -0.18 -3.59 -2.33
N GLU A 130 0.36 -4.10 -3.43
CA GLU A 130 -0.47 -4.58 -4.54
C GLU A 130 -1.20 -5.88 -4.15
N SER A 131 -2.25 -6.20 -4.90
CA SER A 131 -2.93 -7.50 -4.74
C SER A 131 -1.96 -8.64 -5.09
N LEU A 132 -1.96 -9.69 -4.26
CA LEU A 132 -1.20 -10.90 -4.49
C LEU A 132 -1.84 -11.82 -5.54
N LEU A 133 -3.17 -11.72 -5.71
CA LEU A 133 -3.86 -12.42 -6.78
C LEU A 133 -3.90 -11.55 -8.03
N GLN A 134 -3.63 -12.17 -9.17
CA GLN A 134 -3.83 -11.56 -10.47
C GLN A 134 -5.28 -11.18 -10.67
N ARG A 135 -5.50 -10.08 -11.42
CA ARG A 135 -6.82 -9.58 -11.76
C ARG A 135 -7.62 -10.67 -12.48
N ASP A 136 -8.79 -10.97 -11.95
CA ASP A 136 -9.77 -11.84 -12.59
C ASP A 136 -11.17 -11.26 -12.42
N PRO A 137 -11.73 -10.63 -13.47
CA PRO A 137 -13.01 -9.95 -13.40
C PRO A 137 -14.19 -10.91 -13.21
N ASN A 138 -14.00 -12.21 -13.40
CA ASN A 138 -15.05 -13.22 -13.27
C ASN A 138 -15.01 -13.96 -11.92
N ALA A 139 -13.95 -13.76 -11.13
CA ALA A 139 -13.75 -14.51 -9.90
C ALA A 139 -14.68 -14.03 -8.77
N VAL A 140 -15.39 -14.97 -8.16
CA VAL A 140 -16.30 -14.75 -7.02
C VAL A 140 -15.65 -15.11 -5.68
N SER A 141 -16.21 -14.62 -4.56
CA SER A 141 -15.60 -14.72 -3.23
C SER A 141 -15.14 -16.13 -2.80
N PRO A 142 -15.88 -17.24 -3.04
CA PRO A 142 -15.37 -18.58 -2.71
C PRO A 142 -14.12 -18.95 -3.52
N GLU A 143 -14.13 -18.64 -4.82
CA GLU A 143 -13.04 -18.92 -5.73
C GLU A 143 -11.76 -18.15 -5.36
N LEU A 144 -11.90 -16.87 -5.00
CA LEU A 144 -10.76 -16.04 -4.57
C LEU A 144 -10.08 -16.60 -3.32
N THR A 145 -10.85 -17.09 -2.34
CA THR A 145 -10.27 -17.72 -1.15
C THR A 145 -9.53 -19.02 -1.49
N SER A 146 -10.08 -19.86 -2.37
CA SER A 146 -9.42 -21.09 -2.83
C SER A 146 -8.13 -20.80 -3.59
N ARG A 147 -8.15 -19.83 -4.52
CA ARG A 147 -6.95 -19.38 -5.25
C ARG A 147 -5.88 -18.85 -4.32
N PHE A 148 -6.25 -18.07 -3.30
CA PHE A 148 -5.28 -17.61 -2.31
C PHE A 148 -4.61 -18.78 -1.58
N GLU A 149 -5.38 -19.82 -1.23
CA GLU A 149 -4.80 -20.98 -0.56
C GLU A 149 -3.81 -21.74 -1.45
N GLN A 150 -4.15 -21.92 -2.73
CA GLN A 150 -3.39 -22.66 -3.73
C GLN A 150 -2.16 -21.90 -4.21
N ASP A 151 -2.33 -20.63 -4.58
CA ASP A 151 -1.34 -19.88 -5.37
C ASP A 151 -0.36 -19.11 -4.48
N ILE A 152 -0.77 -18.71 -3.27
CA ILE A 152 0.02 -17.82 -2.41
C ILE A 152 0.81 -18.60 -1.38
N SER A 153 2.13 -18.66 -1.57
CA SER A 153 3.03 -19.27 -0.60
C SER A 153 3.14 -18.44 0.70
N GLY A 154 3.61 -19.09 1.78
CA GLY A 154 3.93 -18.38 3.03
C GLY A 154 5.03 -17.33 2.84
N PHE A 155 5.96 -17.56 1.92
CA PHE A 155 7.02 -16.62 1.61
C PHE A 155 6.50 -15.37 0.89
N THR A 156 5.67 -15.55 -0.13
CA THR A 156 5.00 -14.47 -0.87
C THR A 156 4.15 -13.61 0.07
N LEU A 157 3.41 -14.24 0.99
CA LEU A 157 2.63 -13.53 2.00
C LEU A 157 3.53 -12.77 3.00
N LEU A 158 4.68 -13.33 3.37
CA LEU A 158 5.62 -12.62 4.24
C LEU A 158 6.22 -11.40 3.55
N GLN A 159 6.66 -11.55 2.30
CA GLN A 159 7.30 -10.48 1.54
C GLN A 159 6.34 -9.31 1.28
N SER A 160 5.07 -9.57 0.99
CA SER A 160 4.07 -8.51 0.83
C SER A 160 3.75 -7.79 2.15
N ALA A 161 3.70 -8.52 3.27
CA ALA A 161 3.44 -7.91 4.57
C ALA A 161 4.65 -7.15 5.13
N LEU A 162 5.86 -7.59 4.79
CA LEU A 162 7.15 -7.11 5.27
C LEU A 162 8.21 -7.33 4.18
N PRO A 163 8.38 -6.40 3.23
CA PRO A 163 9.37 -6.54 2.18
C PRO A 163 10.76 -6.73 2.80
N LEU A 164 11.46 -7.80 2.43
CA LEU A 164 12.75 -8.14 3.03
C LEU A 164 13.91 -7.39 2.37
N SER A 165 13.79 -7.04 1.09
CA SER A 165 14.82 -6.26 0.37
C SER A 165 14.63 -4.76 0.60
N ASN A 166 15.75 -4.05 0.73
CA ASN A 166 15.72 -2.59 0.89
C ASN A 166 15.16 -1.87 -0.35
N VAL A 167 15.36 -2.44 -1.54
CA VAL A 167 14.80 -1.92 -2.80
C VAL A 167 13.27 -1.96 -2.75
N LEU A 168 12.67 -3.11 -2.46
CA LEU A 168 11.21 -3.23 -2.39
C LEU A 168 10.64 -2.37 -1.25
N LYS A 169 11.35 -2.24 -0.12
CA LYS A 169 10.95 -1.31 0.94
C LYS A 169 10.90 0.12 0.41
N GLN A 170 11.93 0.58 -0.30
CA GLN A 170 11.97 1.94 -0.83
C GLN A 170 10.89 2.20 -1.89
N GLU A 171 10.67 1.24 -2.78
CA GLU A 171 9.65 1.34 -3.83
C GLU A 171 8.23 1.30 -3.27
N ASN A 172 7.99 0.51 -2.21
CA ASN A 172 6.67 0.30 -1.61
C ASN A 172 6.42 1.17 -0.38
N THR A 173 7.24 2.21 -0.12
CA THR A 173 7.06 3.06 1.07
C THR A 173 7.02 4.54 0.72
N THR A 174 6.08 5.27 1.32
CA THR A 174 6.11 6.74 1.39
C THR A 174 6.53 7.19 2.79
N LEU A 175 7.65 7.89 2.92
CA LEU A 175 8.11 8.44 4.20
C LEU A 175 7.41 9.77 4.49
N LEU A 176 6.43 9.78 5.39
CA LEU A 176 5.73 10.99 5.81
C LEU A 176 6.60 11.87 6.72
N GLY A 177 7.46 11.27 7.54
CA GLY A 177 8.36 11.97 8.46
C GLY A 177 9.34 12.93 7.78
N ALA A 178 9.64 12.71 6.48
CA ALA A 178 10.46 13.62 5.69
C ALA A 178 9.71 14.88 5.22
N HIS A 179 8.38 14.89 5.32
CA HIS A 179 7.53 15.94 4.76
C HIS A 179 6.66 16.68 5.78
N ILE A 180 6.33 16.04 6.92
CA ILE A 180 5.67 16.69 8.05
C ILE A 180 6.75 17.17 9.01
N LYS A 181 6.87 18.48 9.22
CA LYS A 181 8.01 19.05 9.96
C LYS A 181 7.87 18.87 11.45
N ASN A 182 6.64 18.77 11.97
CA ASN A 182 6.41 18.51 13.38
C ASN A 182 6.78 17.07 13.76
N PRO A 183 7.88 16.83 14.49
CA PRO A 183 8.29 15.48 14.84
C PRO A 183 7.30 14.80 15.80
N TRP A 184 6.55 15.57 16.59
CA TRP A 184 5.57 15.06 17.56
C TRP A 184 4.32 14.47 16.90
N MET A 185 4.17 14.64 15.58
CA MET A 185 3.11 14.00 14.81
C MET A 185 3.16 12.47 14.91
N PHE A 186 4.36 11.92 15.06
CA PHE A 186 4.63 10.48 15.02
C PHE A 186 5.04 9.93 16.39
N THR A 187 4.63 10.58 17.48
CA THR A 187 4.94 10.17 18.85
C THR A 187 3.65 10.03 19.67
N ASN A 188 3.75 9.47 20.89
CA ASN A 188 2.65 9.41 21.84
C ASN A 188 2.26 10.78 22.45
N GLY A 189 2.84 11.87 21.94
CA GLY A 189 2.57 13.24 22.37
C GLY A 189 3.82 14.12 22.34
N ALA A 190 3.63 15.41 22.59
CA ALA A 190 4.72 16.37 22.68
C ALA A 190 5.78 15.91 23.69
N PHE A 191 7.06 16.01 23.32
CA PHE A 191 8.22 15.59 24.12
C PHE A 191 8.34 14.09 24.40
N SER A 192 7.50 13.26 23.79
CA SER A 192 7.61 11.80 23.94
C SER A 192 8.69 11.23 23.03
N SER A 193 9.54 10.35 23.58
CA SER A 193 10.49 9.54 22.81
C SER A 193 9.85 8.26 22.23
N GLN A 194 8.60 7.98 22.58
CA GLN A 194 7.88 6.79 22.11
C GLN A 194 7.16 7.10 20.79
N GLY A 195 7.55 6.39 19.73
CA GLY A 195 6.92 6.51 18.41
C GLY A 195 5.47 6.00 18.40
N ALA A 196 4.65 6.61 17.55
CA ALA A 196 3.25 6.27 17.37
C ALA A 196 2.81 6.50 15.92
N THR A 197 1.91 5.64 15.44
CA THR A 197 1.21 5.89 14.18
C THR A 197 0.17 7.00 14.39
N PRO A 198 0.14 8.06 13.55
CA PRO A 198 -0.89 9.09 13.61
C PRO A 198 -2.27 8.51 13.26
N ILE A 199 -3.31 9.23 13.66
CA ILE A 199 -4.70 8.87 13.39
C ILE A 199 -5.09 9.46 12.04
N LEU A 200 -5.47 8.61 11.09
CA LEU A 200 -6.12 9.01 9.85
C LEU A 200 -7.54 9.51 10.15
N LYS A 201 -7.82 10.79 9.88
CA LYS A 201 -9.11 11.43 10.11
C LYS A 201 -9.99 11.43 8.87
N LYS A 202 -9.38 11.73 7.73
CA LYS A 202 -10.06 11.76 6.44
C LYS A 202 -9.13 11.24 5.36
N LEU A 203 -9.72 10.54 4.41
CA LEU A 203 -9.06 10.05 3.22
C LEU A 203 -9.97 10.31 2.03
N GLN A 204 -9.47 10.99 1.01
CA GLN A 204 -10.26 11.32 -0.18
C GLN A 204 -9.35 11.52 -1.38
N TRP A 205 -9.94 11.55 -2.57
CA TRP A 205 -9.26 12.09 -3.74
C TRP A 205 -9.33 13.62 -3.74
N ASP A 206 -8.26 14.25 -4.24
CA ASP A 206 -8.18 15.68 -4.48
C ASP A 206 -7.30 15.93 -5.71
N ALA A 207 -7.90 16.35 -6.82
CA ALA A 207 -7.23 16.59 -8.11
C ALA A 207 -6.28 15.45 -8.55
N GLY A 208 -6.72 14.19 -8.40
CA GLY A 208 -5.93 13.00 -8.77
C GLY A 208 -4.87 12.58 -7.75
N LEU A 209 -4.74 13.30 -6.64
CA LEU A 209 -3.88 12.94 -5.51
C LEU A 209 -4.72 12.34 -4.37
N LEU A 210 -4.12 11.43 -3.63
CA LEU A 210 -4.68 10.94 -2.38
C LEU A 210 -4.41 11.97 -1.29
N LYS A 211 -5.47 12.58 -0.75
CA LYS A 211 -5.41 13.53 0.35
C LYS A 211 -5.71 12.84 1.66
N LEU A 212 -4.80 12.98 2.62
CA LEU A 212 -4.90 12.40 3.95
C LEU A 212 -4.90 13.52 4.98
N ASP A 213 -5.97 13.61 5.76
CA ASP A 213 -6.01 14.44 6.96
C ASP A 213 -5.57 13.58 8.14
N LEU A 214 -4.48 13.95 8.79
CA LEU A 214 -3.85 13.21 9.88
C LEU A 214 -3.88 14.03 11.16
N THR A 215 -3.93 13.36 12.31
CA THR A 215 -3.69 13.98 13.61
C THR A 215 -2.86 13.08 14.51
N ASP A 216 -2.11 13.67 15.43
CA ASP A 216 -1.35 12.90 16.41
C ASP A 216 -2.27 12.19 17.43
N ARG A 217 -1.70 11.34 18.29
CA ARG A 217 -2.47 10.60 19.30
C ARG A 217 -3.15 11.50 20.33
N THR A 218 -2.59 12.68 20.61
CA THR A 218 -3.18 13.66 21.52
C THR A 218 -4.21 14.57 20.85
N LYS A 219 -4.37 14.47 19.52
CA LYS A 219 -5.24 15.31 18.69
C LYS A 219 -4.90 16.81 18.71
N LYS A 220 -3.69 17.17 19.14
CA LYS A 220 -3.20 18.55 19.22
C LYS A 220 -2.57 19.01 17.93
N PHE A 221 -1.92 18.09 17.22
CA PHE A 221 -1.22 18.38 15.97
C PHE A 221 -1.99 17.75 14.81
N ALA A 222 -2.07 18.49 13.72
CA ALA A 222 -2.74 18.03 12.50
C ALA A 222 -1.90 18.42 11.29
N ALA A 223 -1.84 17.49 10.34
CA ALA A 223 -1.19 17.67 9.07
C ALA A 223 -2.08 17.10 7.97
N THR A 224 -2.05 17.73 6.81
CA THR A 224 -2.69 17.25 5.60
C THR A 224 -1.61 16.93 4.59
N VAL A 225 -1.63 15.75 4.00
CA VAL A 225 -0.65 15.33 2.99
C VAL A 225 -1.35 14.91 1.71
N TRP A 226 -0.79 15.30 0.58
CA TRP A 226 -1.23 14.88 -0.74
C TRP A 226 -0.18 13.99 -1.36
N ILE A 227 -0.60 12.80 -1.75
CA ILE A 227 0.27 11.74 -2.22
C ILE A 227 -0.18 11.32 -3.61
N ASP A 228 0.77 11.21 -4.51
CA ASP A 228 0.55 10.57 -5.80
C ASP A 228 0.67 9.05 -5.61
N PRO A 229 -0.42 8.28 -5.76
CA PRO A 229 -0.41 6.84 -5.51
C PRO A 229 0.38 6.05 -6.56
N GLN A 230 0.57 6.59 -7.77
CA GLN A 230 1.34 5.93 -8.82
C GLN A 230 2.84 6.05 -8.53
N THR A 231 3.31 7.24 -8.18
CA THR A 231 4.74 7.45 -7.84
C THR A 231 5.05 7.20 -6.37
N ARG A 232 4.02 7.07 -5.53
CA ARG A 232 4.09 6.90 -4.06
C ARG A 232 4.87 8.04 -3.39
N LYS A 233 4.85 9.23 -3.99
CA LYS A 233 5.55 10.42 -3.49
C LYS A 233 4.59 11.45 -2.92
N VAL A 234 4.97 12.06 -1.80
CA VAL A 234 4.29 13.24 -1.28
C VAL A 234 4.52 14.42 -2.23
N LYS A 235 3.45 15.04 -2.68
CA LYS A 235 3.48 16.23 -3.57
C LYS A 235 3.30 17.52 -2.79
N LYS A 236 2.55 17.46 -1.69
CA LYS A 236 2.21 18.63 -0.88
C LYS A 236 1.96 18.20 0.56
N THR A 237 2.33 19.07 1.50
CA THR A 237 2.00 18.96 2.91
C THR A 237 1.54 20.31 3.43
N GLU A 238 0.51 20.32 4.26
CA GLU A 238 0.07 21.46 5.05
C GLU A 238 0.04 21.05 6.52
N GLU A 239 0.57 21.88 7.41
CA GLU A 239 0.52 21.66 8.86
C GLU A 239 0.07 22.95 9.55
N LYS A 240 -0.69 22.81 10.64
CA LYS A 240 -1.00 23.98 11.47
C LYS A 240 0.28 24.48 12.14
N PRO A 241 0.44 25.81 12.33
CA PRO A 241 1.56 26.33 13.10
C PRO A 241 1.68 25.63 14.45
N TRP A 242 2.90 25.27 14.81
CA TRP A 242 3.23 24.61 16.06
C TRP A 242 4.54 25.23 16.57
N SER A 243 4.67 25.35 17.89
CA SER A 243 5.86 25.88 18.53
C SER A 243 6.41 24.88 19.54
N PHE A 244 7.74 24.84 19.67
CA PHE A 244 8.43 24.00 20.66
C PHE A 244 8.17 24.45 22.09
N PHE A 245 7.92 25.75 22.26
CA PHE A 245 7.57 26.39 23.51
C PHE A 245 6.32 27.23 23.20
N GLY A 246 5.25 27.10 23.99
CA GLY A 246 4.12 28.01 23.86
C GLY A 246 4.65 29.44 23.85
N ASP A 247 4.15 30.30 22.96
CA ASP A 247 4.60 31.69 22.83
C ASP A 247 4.60 32.36 24.22
N SER A 248 5.76 32.39 24.87
CA SER A 248 6.02 33.29 25.98
C SER A 248 6.41 34.62 25.35
N ASN A 249 5.41 35.32 24.79
CA ASN A 249 5.53 36.73 24.52
C ASN A 249 4.76 37.50 25.60
N PRO A 250 5.33 37.72 26.80
CA PRO A 250 4.78 38.72 27.68
C PRO A 250 4.98 40.06 26.98
N LYS A 251 3.86 40.70 26.63
CA LYS A 251 3.78 42.09 26.15
C LYS A 251 4.91 42.94 26.75
N VAL A 252 5.88 43.35 25.93
CA VAL A 252 6.71 44.50 26.26
C VAL A 252 5.80 45.72 26.08
N LYS A 253 5.22 46.19 27.19
CA LYS A 253 4.67 47.55 27.25
C LYS A 253 5.87 48.51 27.10
N GLN A 254 5.86 49.30 26.03
CA GLN A 254 6.51 50.60 26.04
C GLN A 254 5.62 51.61 26.75
#